data_AF-A0A6A5VNV6-F1
#
_entry.id   AF-A0A6A5VNV6-F1
#
_cell.length_a   1.000
_cell.length_b   1.000
_cell.length_c   1.000
_cell.angle_alpha   90.00
_cell.angle_beta   90.00
_cell.angle_gamma   90.00
#
_symmetry.space_group_name_H-M   'P 1'
#
loop_
_entity.id
_entity.type
_entity.pdbx_description
1 polymer ?
#
loop_
_entity_poly.entity_id
_entity_poly.type
_entity_poly.pdbx_seq_one_letter_code
_entity_poly.pdbx_strand_id
1 'polypeptide(L)' 'FEHGTRNCIGETLVLNELRIALAMTARVFHITPAYEEWNTIKAANESSYSERAIQTLRSGAHPAEGYPCRVTLV' A
#
# COMPACT_ATOMS: atom_id res chain seq x y z
N PHE A 1 -5.66 5.82 14.90
CA PHE A 1 -7.09 5.80 15.28
C PHE A 1 -7.46 6.93 16.24
N GLU A 2 -6.68 8.04 16.30
CA GLU A 2 -6.83 9.11 17.31
C GLU A 2 -6.88 8.56 18.76
N HIS A 3 -7.06 9.40 19.77
CA HIS A 3 -7.18 8.98 21.17
C HIS A 3 -8.13 9.91 21.95
N GLY A 4 -8.74 9.41 23.03
CA GLY A 4 -9.66 10.18 23.86
C GLY A 4 -11.01 10.44 23.18
N THR A 5 -11.53 11.67 23.28
CA THR A 5 -12.86 12.03 22.72
C THR A 5 -12.94 11.96 21.19
N ARG A 6 -11.79 11.87 20.51
CA ARG A 6 -11.70 11.68 19.06
C ARG A 6 -11.41 10.23 18.67
N ASN A 7 -11.43 9.28 19.61
CA ASN A 7 -11.14 7.89 19.28
C ASN A 7 -12.06 7.35 18.19
N CYS A 8 -11.49 6.59 17.26
CA CYS A 8 -12.26 5.99 16.18
C CYS A 8 -13.18 4.89 16.71
N ILE A 9 -14.49 5.12 16.65
CA ILE A 9 -15.50 4.12 17.03
C ILE A 9 -15.43 2.82 16.20
N GLY A 10 -14.83 2.90 15.00
CA GLY A 10 -14.66 1.77 14.09
C GLY A 10 -13.36 0.99 14.29
N GLU A 11 -12.49 1.36 15.23
CA GLU A 11 -11.16 0.75 15.39
C GLU A 11 -11.20 -0.78 15.46
N THR A 12 -12.12 -1.34 16.26
CA THR A 12 -12.24 -2.79 16.41
C THR A 12 -12.65 -3.47 15.11
N LEU A 13 -13.61 -2.89 14.38
CA LEU A 13 -14.07 -3.42 13.10
C LEU A 13 -12.95 -3.35 12.05
N VAL A 14 -12.31 -2.19 11.91
CA VAL A 14 -11.23 -1.97 10.93
C VAL A 14 -10.07 -2.92 11.18
N LEU A 15 -9.63 -3.08 12.43
CA LEU A 15 -8.53 -4.00 12.74
C LEU A 15 -8.91 -5.47 12.49
N ASN A 16 -10.17 -5.85 12.71
CA ASN A 16 -10.64 -7.19 12.40
C ASN A 16 -10.65 -7.45 10.89
N GLU A 17 -11.22 -6.52 10.11
CA GLU A 17 -11.25 -6.61 8.65
C GLU A 17 -9.85 -6.61 8.05
N LEU A 18 -8.95 -5.76 8.55
CA LEU A 18 -7.56 -5.70 8.09
C LEU A 18 -6.83 -7.03 8.33
N ARG A 19 -7.04 -7.66 9.49
CA ARG A 19 -6.46 -8.98 9.81
C ARG A 19 -6.98 -10.07 8.87
N ILE A 20 -8.28 -10.11 8.61
CA ILE A 20 -8.89 -11.09 7.71
C ILE A 20 -8.37 -10.86 6.29
N ALA A 21 -8.42 -9.63 5.80
CA ALA A 21 -7.94 -9.27 4.47
C ALA A 21 -6.45 -9.63 4.31
N LEU A 22 -5.60 -9.30 5.28
CA LEU A 22 -4.17 -9.63 5.26
C LEU A 22 -3.96 -11.15 5.25
N ALA A 23 -4.66 -11.90 6.10
CA ALA A 23 -4.52 -13.35 6.18
C ALA A 23 -4.96 -14.05 4.90
N MET A 24 -6.07 -13.60 4.29
CA MET A 24 -6.54 -14.13 3.00
C MET A 24 -5.55 -13.77 1.88
N THR A 25 -5.08 -12.52 1.87
CA THR A 25 -4.16 -12.04 0.83
C THR A 25 -2.83 -12.79 0.89
N ALA A 26 -2.20 -12.90 2.07
CA ALA A 26 -0.90 -13.53 2.24
C ALA A 26 -0.90 -15.05 1.99
N ARG A 27 -2.05 -15.71 2.13
CA ARG A 27 -2.19 -17.16 1.87
C ARG A 27 -2.43 -17.48 0.40
N VAL A 28 -3.11 -16.60 -0.33
CA VAL A 28 -3.52 -16.85 -1.71
C VAL A 28 -2.54 -16.24 -2.70
N PHE A 29 -1.95 -15.10 -2.36
CA PHE A 29 -1.16 -14.31 -3.29
C PHE A 29 0.29 -14.18 -2.82
N HIS A 30 1.19 -14.40 -3.76
CA HIS A 30 2.57 -13.95 -3.68
C HIS A 30 2.69 -12.60 -4.40
N ILE A 31 2.99 -11.55 -3.63
CA ILE A 31 3.04 -10.16 -4.11
C ILE A 31 4.48 -9.68 -4.06
N THR A 32 5.07 -9.39 -5.23
CA THR A 32 6.46 -8.89 -5.32
C THR A 32 6.50 -7.46 -5.88
N PRO A 33 7.29 -6.55 -5.29
CA PRO A 33 7.42 -5.19 -5.80
C PRO A 33 8.03 -5.18 -7.21
N ALA A 34 7.53 -4.31 -8.09
CA ALA A 34 7.92 -4.21 -9.50
C ALA A 34 8.39 -2.80 -9.88
N TYR A 35 9.05 -2.12 -8.95
CA TYR A 35 9.49 -0.74 -9.13
C TYR A 35 10.50 -0.56 -10.27
N GLU A 36 11.33 -1.56 -10.58
CA GLU A 36 12.32 -1.43 -11.66
C GLU A 36 11.64 -1.32 -13.03
N GLU A 37 10.65 -2.17 -13.29
CA GLU A 37 9.83 -2.12 -14.50
C GLU A 37 8.99 -0.85 -14.55
N TRP A 38 8.45 -0.43 -13.41
CA TRP A 38 7.72 0.81 -13.31
C TRP A 38 8.61 2.02 -13.61
N ASN A 39 9.86 2.01 -13.13
CA ASN A 39 10.82 3.07 -13.38
C ASN A 39 11.24 3.14 -14.85
N THR A 40 11.31 2.04 -15.59
CA THR A 40 11.62 2.10 -17.03
C THR A 40 10.46 2.71 -17.83
N ILE A 41 9.21 2.35 -17.51
CA ILE A 41 8.00 2.96 -18.09
C ILE A 41 7.93 4.45 -17.73
N LYS A 42 8.26 4.80 -16.48
CA LYS A 42 8.23 6.18 -16.01
C LYS A 42 9.40 7.01 -16.56
N ALA A 43 10.63 6.49 -16.59
CA ALA A 43 11.81 7.18 -17.14
C ALA A 43 11.70 7.46 -18.64
N ALA A 44 10.93 6.64 -19.39
CA ALA A 44 10.55 6.95 -20.76
C ALA A 44 9.66 8.21 -20.87
N ASN A 45 8.98 8.59 -19.77
CA ASN A 45 8.04 9.71 -19.72
C ASN A 45 8.52 10.89 -18.83
N GLU A 46 9.35 10.68 -17.81
CA GLU A 46 9.83 11.69 -16.85
C GLU A 46 11.01 11.19 -15.98
N SER A 47 12.02 12.03 -15.73
CA SER A 47 13.31 11.68 -15.12
C SER A 47 13.37 11.83 -13.58
N SER A 48 12.30 11.53 -12.84
CA SER A 48 12.26 11.69 -11.39
C SER A 48 12.19 10.36 -10.62
N TYR A 49 13.32 9.98 -10.02
CA TYR A 49 13.38 8.93 -8.99
C TYR A 49 12.78 9.48 -7.70
N SER A 50 11.54 9.09 -7.40
CA SER A 50 10.87 9.41 -6.14
C SER A 50 11.20 8.35 -5.09
N GLU A 51 11.31 8.74 -3.82
CA GLU A 51 11.55 7.84 -2.71
C GLU A 51 10.37 6.85 -2.55
N ARG A 52 10.68 5.55 -2.44
CA ARG A 52 9.76 4.44 -2.75
C ARG A 52 8.67 4.18 -1.70
N ALA A 53 8.73 4.83 -0.54
CA ALA A 53 7.84 4.56 0.58
C ALA A 53 7.62 5.78 1.49
N ILE A 54 7.23 6.92 0.92
CA ILE A 54 6.76 8.05 1.71
C ILE A 54 5.24 8.08 1.80
N GLN A 55 4.75 8.51 2.95
CA GLN A 55 3.36 8.87 3.12
C GLN A 55 3.08 10.11 2.26
N THR A 56 2.34 9.94 1.17
CA THR A 56 1.93 11.10 0.36
C THR A 56 1.02 12.01 1.18
N LEU A 57 1.00 13.32 0.90
CA LEU A 57 0.11 14.29 1.57
C LEU A 57 -1.39 14.03 1.30
N ARG A 58 -1.71 12.98 0.54
CA ARG A 58 -3.07 12.52 0.30
C ARG A 58 -3.57 11.79 1.54
N SER A 59 -4.79 12.12 1.94
CA SER A 59 -5.50 11.46 3.04
C SER A 59 -5.41 9.93 2.90
N GLY A 60 -5.15 9.21 4.00
CA GLY A 60 -5.09 7.75 3.97
C GLY A 60 -3.71 7.12 3.75
N ALA A 61 -2.64 7.93 3.75
CA ALA A 61 -1.26 7.43 3.72
C ALA A 61 -0.92 6.54 2.52
N HIS A 62 -1.37 6.93 1.32
CA HIS A 62 -1.14 6.12 0.13
C HIS A 62 0.36 5.97 -0.18
N PRO A 63 0.80 4.76 -0.55
CA PRO A 63 2.19 4.51 -0.93
C PRO A 63 2.58 5.33 -2.16
N ALA A 64 3.86 5.70 -2.24
CA ALA A 64 4.41 6.38 -3.40
C ALA A 64 4.12 5.57 -4.67
N GLU A 65 3.60 6.25 -5.69
CA GLU A 65 3.29 5.67 -7.01
C GLU A 65 2.31 4.49 -6.97
N GLY A 66 1.55 4.32 -5.87
CA GLY A 66 0.52 3.30 -5.75
C GLY A 66 1.01 1.87 -5.52
N TYR A 67 2.29 1.67 -5.17
CA TYR A 67 2.90 0.36 -4.95
C TYR A 67 2.80 -0.57 -6.18
N PRO A 68 3.55 -0.27 -7.27
CA PRO A 68 3.64 -1.17 -8.42
C PRO A 68 4.16 -2.54 -8.01
N CYS A 69 3.38 -3.58 -8.28
CA CYS A 69 3.69 -4.95 -7.89
C CYS A 69 3.19 -5.97 -8.93
N ARG A 70 3.78 -7.15 -8.89
CA ARG A 70 3.29 -8.36 -9.56
C ARG A 70 2.58 -9.24 -8.54
N VAL A 71 1.51 -9.87 -8.98
CA VAL A 71 0.69 -10.76 -8.15
C VAL A 71 0.62 -12.12 -8.83
N THR A 72 1.02 -13.16 -8.12
CA THR A 72 0.85 -14.56 -8.53
C THR A 72 0.12 -15.34 -7.44
N LEU A 73 -0.49 -16.47 -7.79
CA LEU A 73 -1.03 -17.38 -6.78
C LEU A 73 0.11 -18.16 -6.11
N VAL A 74 -0.07 -18.52 -4.84
CA VAL A 74 0.81 -19.42 -4.08
C VAL A 74 0.52 -20.88 -4.44
#